data_AF-A0A4U4E2F1-F1
#
_entry.id   AF-A0A4U4E2F1-F1
#
_cell.length_a   1.000
_cell.length_b   1.000
_cell.length_c   1.000
_cell.angle_alpha   90.00
_cell.angle_beta   90.00
_cell.angle_gamma   90.00
#
_symmetry.space_group_name_H-M   'P 1'
#
loop_
_entity.id
_entity.type
_entity.pdbx_description
1 polymer ?
#
loop_
_entity_poly.entity_id
_entity_poly.type
_entity_poly.pdbx_seq_one_letter_code
_entity_poly.pdbx_strand_id
1 'polypeptide(L)'
;MDYLDIIHRLEKITTTESAKQDLRLAYRGIRDEQVNQLPEKQAKERFIYYMRPYFIFQLYPRLYREERWLGLTFDDYLKGINKALEKHGKGAIV
;
A
#
# COMPACT_ATOMS: atom_id res chain seq x y z
N MET A 1 -2.55 4.89 -13.25
CA MET A 1 -1.80 4.12 -12.24
C MET A 1 -2.51 2.81 -12.01
N ASP A 2 -1.77 1.70 -11.90
CA ASP A 2 -2.35 0.39 -11.61
C ASP A 2 -2.12 0.02 -10.14
N TYR A 3 -3.17 0.11 -9.33
CA TYR A 3 -3.09 -0.16 -7.89
C TYR A 3 -2.88 -1.65 -7.57
N LEU A 4 -3.31 -2.56 -8.45
CA LEU A 4 -3.09 -4.00 -8.27
C LEU A 4 -1.62 -4.37 -8.53
N ASP A 5 -0.98 -3.74 -9.52
CA ASP A 5 0.46 -3.93 -9.77
C ASP A 5 1.29 -3.49 -8.54
N ILE A 6 0.93 -2.39 -7.89
CA ILE A 6 1.60 -1.94 -6.66
C ILE A 6 1.60 -3.05 -5.60
N ILE A 7 0.47 -3.72 -5.40
CA ILE A 7 0.37 -4.83 -4.45
C ILE A 7 1.27 -5.99 -4.87
N HIS A 8 1.23 -6.41 -6.14
CA HIS A 8 2.07 -7.50 -6.63
C HIS A 8 3.57 -7.21 -6.48
N ARG A 9 3.97 -5.94 -6.62
CA ARG A 9 5.36 -5.52 -6.40
C ARG A 9 5.74 -5.60 -4.93
N LEU A 10 4.84 -5.22 -4.02
CA LEU A 10 5.02 -5.34 -2.57
C LEU A 10 5.07 -6.81 -2.12
N GLU A 11 4.27 -7.69 -2.72
CA GLU A 11 4.31 -9.13 -2.43
C GLU A 11 5.70 -9.72 -2.69
N LYS A 12 6.39 -9.27 -3.75
CA LYS A 12 7.75 -9.73 -4.10
C LYS A 12 8.83 -9.38 -3.09
N ILE A 13 8.60 -8.39 -2.22
CA ILE A 13 9.55 -7.96 -1.18
C ILE A 13 9.09 -8.34 0.23
N THR A 14 7.90 -8.91 0.35
CA THR A 14 7.28 -9.25 1.63
C THR A 14 7.59 -10.69 2.01
N THR A 15 8.17 -10.90 3.18
CA THR A 15 8.63 -12.23 3.63
C THR A 15 7.76 -12.86 4.72
N THR A 16 7.05 -12.06 5.52
CA THR A 16 6.25 -12.55 6.66
C THR A 16 4.82 -12.90 6.24
N GLU A 17 4.25 -13.95 6.85
CA GLU A 17 2.87 -14.37 6.57
C GLU A 17 1.82 -13.32 6.96
N SER A 18 2.04 -12.60 8.06
CA SER A 18 1.17 -11.49 8.46
C SER A 18 1.11 -10.41 7.38
N ALA A 19 2.26 -10.00 6.84
CA ALA A 19 2.30 -8.98 5.82
C ALA A 19 1.72 -9.47 4.48
N LYS A 20 1.92 -10.74 4.13
CA LYS A 20 1.24 -11.36 2.97
C LYS A 20 -0.28 -11.41 3.16
N GLN A 21 -0.77 -11.63 4.38
CA GLN A 21 -2.21 -11.61 4.66
C GLN A 21 -2.79 -10.21 4.46
N ASP A 22 -2.12 -9.17 4.97
CA ASP A 22 -2.54 -7.78 4.77
C ASP A 22 -2.61 -7.42 3.28
N LEU A 23 -1.59 -7.79 2.50
CA LEU A 23 -1.58 -7.58 1.05
C LEU A 23 -2.67 -8.37 0.31
N ARG A 24 -2.97 -9.61 0.72
CA ARG A 24 -4.08 -10.39 0.14
C ARG A 24 -5.44 -9.75 0.39
N LEU A 25 -5.65 -9.19 1.58
CA LEU A 25 -6.88 -8.46 1.90
C LEU A 25 -6.99 -7.18 1.06
N ALA A 26 -5.89 -6.42 0.97
CA ALA A 26 -5.85 -5.23 0.12
C ALA A 26 -6.11 -5.56 -1.36
N TYR A 27 -5.52 -6.64 -1.87
CA TYR A 27 -5.71 -7.10 -3.25
C TYR A 27 -7.19 -7.38 -3.54
N ARG A 28 -7.85 -8.15 -2.67
CA ARG A 28 -9.27 -8.48 -2.80
C ARG A 28 -10.11 -7.21 -2.80
N GLY A 29 -9.90 -6.32 -1.82
CA GLY A 29 -10.63 -5.06 -1.73
C GLY A 29 -10.51 -4.19 -2.98
N ILE A 30 -9.27 -3.98 -3.45
CA ILE A 30 -8.99 -3.18 -4.65
C ILE A 30 -9.61 -3.80 -5.91
N ARG A 31 -9.51 -5.13 -6.04
CA ARG A 31 -10.07 -5.86 -7.18
C ARG A 31 -11.60 -5.84 -7.18
N ASP A 32 -12.21 -6.18 -6.05
CA ASP A 32 -13.64 -6.38 -5.92
C ASP A 32 -14.40 -5.05 -6.02
N GLU A 33 -13.84 -3.95 -5.49
CA GLU A 33 -14.37 -2.59 -5.69
C GLU A 33 -13.95 -1.96 -7.03
N GLN A 34 -13.19 -2.66 -7.87
CA GLN A 34 -12.70 -2.18 -9.16
C GLN A 34 -12.02 -0.80 -9.07
N VAL A 35 -11.17 -0.62 -8.05
CA VAL A 35 -10.58 0.68 -7.69
C VAL A 35 -9.84 1.36 -8.85
N ASN A 36 -9.19 0.59 -9.74
CA ASN A 36 -8.54 1.11 -10.95
C ASN A 36 -9.51 1.81 -11.93
N GLN A 37 -10.82 1.55 -11.84
CA GLN A 37 -11.86 2.13 -12.70
C GLN A 37 -12.57 3.32 -12.04
N LEU A 38 -12.31 3.58 -10.76
CA LEU A 38 -12.90 4.71 -10.04
C LEU A 38 -12.28 6.04 -10.47
N PRO A 39 -13.00 7.17 -10.31
CA PRO A 39 -12.40 8.50 -10.44
C PRO A 39 -11.17 8.64 -9.54
N GLU A 40 -10.13 9.31 -10.02
CA GLU A 40 -8.80 9.33 -9.37
C GLU A 40 -8.86 9.63 -7.87
N LYS A 41 -9.62 10.65 -7.46
CA LYS A 41 -9.78 11.01 -6.05
C LYS A 41 -10.32 9.84 -5.21
N GLN A 42 -11.38 9.20 -5.69
CA GLN A 42 -11.99 8.05 -5.01
C GLN A 42 -11.05 6.85 -5.01
N ALA A 43 -10.35 6.62 -6.13
CA ALA A 43 -9.41 5.52 -6.25
C ALA A 43 -8.27 5.64 -5.23
N LYS A 44 -7.71 6.85 -5.07
CA LYS A 44 -6.67 7.16 -4.07
C LYS A 44 -7.18 6.94 -2.64
N GLU A 45 -8.38 7.41 -2.32
CA GLU A 45 -8.99 7.20 -1.00
C GLU A 45 -9.20 5.72 -0.69
N ARG A 46 -9.72 4.94 -1.66
CA ARG A 46 -9.90 3.49 -1.53
C ARG A 46 -8.58 2.75 -1.42
N PHE A 47 -7.57 3.13 -2.19
CA PHE A 47 -6.23 2.57 -2.07
C PHE A 47 -5.65 2.75 -0.67
N ILE A 48 -5.69 3.97 -0.11
CA ILE A 48 -5.21 4.25 1.25
C ILE A 48 -5.97 3.38 2.26
N TYR A 49 -7.30 3.32 2.15
CA TYR A 49 -8.13 2.52 3.05
C TYR A 49 -7.67 1.06 3.12
N TYR A 50 -7.49 0.43 1.96
CA TYR A 50 -7.07 -0.98 1.87
C TYR A 50 -5.62 -1.21 2.25
N MET A 51 -4.72 -0.27 1.92
CA MET A 51 -3.30 -0.42 2.19
C MET A 51 -2.89 -0.06 3.62
N ARG A 52 -3.76 0.63 4.37
CA ARG A 52 -3.44 1.15 5.71
C ARG A 52 -2.89 0.09 6.65
N PRO A 53 -3.50 -1.10 6.84
CA PRO A 53 -2.97 -2.11 7.75
C PRO A 53 -1.54 -2.53 7.39
N TYR A 54 -1.29 -2.89 6.13
CA TYR A 54 0.04 -3.24 5.65
C TYR A 54 1.04 -2.10 5.86
N PHE A 55 0.65 -0.87 5.53
CA PHE A 55 1.55 0.28 5.62
C PHE A 55 1.96 0.60 7.05
N ILE A 56 1.00 0.66 7.98
CA ILE A 56 1.26 1.14 9.35
C ILE A 56 1.66 0.03 10.31
N PHE A 57 1.41 -1.25 10.01
CA PHE A 57 1.84 -2.37 10.86
C PHE A 57 3.06 -3.10 10.31
N GLN A 58 3.25 -3.14 8.99
CA GLN A 58 4.34 -3.91 8.35
C GLN A 58 5.47 -2.99 7.84
N LEU A 59 5.18 -1.98 7.01
CA LEU A 59 6.24 -1.12 6.47
C LEU A 59 6.78 -0.11 7.48
N TYR A 60 5.87 0.61 8.13
CA TYR A 60 6.20 1.73 9.01
C TYR A 60 5.49 1.62 10.36
N PRO A 61 5.76 0.56 11.16
CA PRO A 61 5.16 0.33 12.48
C PRO A 61 5.31 1.50 13.46
N ARG A 62 6.33 2.33 13.26
CA ARG A 62 6.57 3.55 14.05
C ARG A 62 5.45 4.59 13.86
N LEU A 63 4.86 4.71 12.67
CA LEU A 63 3.77 5.66 12.41
C LEU A 63 2.53 5.31 13.21
N TYR A 64 2.23 4.02 13.40
CA TYR A 64 1.16 3.58 14.27
C TYR A 64 1.44 3.93 15.74
N ARG A 65 2.63 3.59 16.24
CA ARG A 65 3.02 3.84 17.64
C ARG A 65 3.05 5.32 18.01
N GLU A 66 3.36 6.19 17.05
CA GLU A 66 3.40 7.65 17.24
C GLU A 66 2.08 8.34 16.87
N GLU A 67 1.03 7.59 16.49
CA GLU A 67 -0.26 8.12 16.01
C GLU A 67 -0.17 9.04 14.78
N ARG A 68 0.99 9.08 14.11
CA ARG A 68 1.28 9.92 12.94
C ARG A 68 0.71 9.37 11.64
N TRP A 69 -0.05 8.29 11.71
CA TRP A 69 -0.74 7.72 10.56
C TRP A 69 -2.07 8.44 10.25
N LEU A 70 -2.60 9.17 11.24
CA LEU A 70 -3.78 10.00 11.09
C LEU A 70 -3.44 11.21 10.19
N GLY A 71 -4.05 11.27 9.01
CA GLY A 71 -3.84 12.35 8.04
C GLY A 71 -2.78 12.09 6.97
N LEU A 72 -2.19 10.89 6.91
CA LEU A 72 -1.34 10.50 5.78
C LEU A 72 -2.12 10.53 4.47
N THR A 73 -1.52 11.14 3.46
CA THR A 73 -2.08 11.29 2.12
C THR A 73 -1.69 10.12 1.22
N PHE A 74 -2.27 10.08 0.03
CA PHE A 74 -1.90 9.11 -1.01
C PHE A 74 -0.39 9.22 -1.35
N ASP A 75 0.11 10.44 -1.47
CA ASP A 75 1.49 10.70 -1.84
C ASP A 75 2.47 10.24 -0.75
N ASP A 76 2.08 10.33 0.53
CA ASP A 76 2.88 9.78 1.63
C ASP A 76 2.99 8.26 1.55
N TYR A 77 1.88 7.58 1.23
CA TYR A 77 1.86 6.13 1.00
C TYR A 77 2.74 5.76 -0.18
N LEU A 78 2.59 6.43 -1.32
CA LEU A 78 3.37 6.16 -2.53
C LEU A 78 4.87 6.38 -2.28
N LYS A 79 5.24 7.47 -1.61
CA LYS A 79 6.63 7.76 -1.22
C LYS A 79 7.21 6.68 -0.30
N GLY A 80 6.44 6.21 0.67
CA GLY A 80 6.86 5.13 1.57
C GLY A 80 7.03 3.79 0.83
N ILE A 81 6.08 3.45 -0.04
CA ILE A 81 6.12 2.24 -0.86
C ILE A 81 7.33 2.27 -1.80
N ASN A 82 7.58 3.38 -2.50
CA ASN A 82 8.72 3.52 -3.40
C ASN A 82 10.05 3.33 -2.65
N LYS A 83 10.21 3.96 -1.49
CA LYS A 83 11.40 3.76 -0.64
C LYS A 83 11.60 2.29 -0.26
N ALA A 84 10.52 1.58 0.05
CA ALA A 84 10.60 0.16 0.40
C ALA A 84 10.97 -0.72 -0.80
N LEU A 85 10.40 -0.44 -1.97
CA LEU A 85 10.72 -1.15 -3.21
C LEU A 85 12.20 -0.92 -3.61
N GLU A 86 12.65 0.33 -3.61
CA GLU A 86 14.03 0.72 -3.92
C GLU A 86 15.04 0.03 -3.02
N LYS A 87 14.76 -0.02 -1.70
CA LYS A 87 15.59 -0.73 -0.72
C LYS A 87 15.80 -2.21 -1.08
N HIS A 88 14.85 -2.82 -1.78
CA HIS A 88 14.89 -4.23 -2.22
C HIS A 88 15.25 -4.39 -3.71
N GLY A 89 15.75 -3.32 -4.36
CA GLY A 89 16.15 -3.37 -5.78
C GLY A 89 15.00 -3.57 -6.76
N LYS A 90 13.75 -3.32 -6.35
CA LYS A 90 12.58 -3.24 -7.24
C LYS A 90 12.39 -1.75 -7.50
N GLY A 91 12.50 -1.25 -8.73
CA GLY A 91 12.51 0.19 -9.03
C GLY A 91 11.33 1.00 -8.46
N ALA A 92 11.25 2.31 -8.73
CA ALA A 92 10.10 3.10 -8.29
C ALA A 92 8.80 2.72 -9.04
N ILE A 93 7.65 3.06 -8.46
CA ILE A 93 6.37 3.18 -9.15
C ILE A 93 6.35 4.57 -9.78
N VAL A 94 6.09 4.62 -11.10
CA VAL A 94 6.02 5.84 -11.93
C VAL A 94 4.57 6.15 -12.28
#